data_AF-A0A847QJY1-F1
#
_entry.id   AF-A0A847QJY1-F1
#
_cell.length_a   1.000
_cell.length_b   1.000
_cell.length_c   1.000
_cell.angle_alpha   90.00
_cell.angle_beta   90.00
_cell.angle_gamma   90.00
#
_symmetry.space_group_name_H-M   'P 1'
#
loop_
_entity.id
_entity.type
_entity.pdbx_description
1 polymer ?
#
loop_
_entity_poly.entity_id
_entity_poly.type
_entity_poly.pdbx_seq_one_letter_code
_entity_poly.pdbx_strand_id
1 'polypeptide(L)'
;MSRYVTNNTDRNQINLIPSLDEMISHDNPARVIDLFADSLDFNQMGFRYAMPKAVGRKPYNPAYMLKSYLYGYFRTSGTFLV
;
A
#
# COMPACT_ATOMS: atom_id res chain seq x y z
N MET A 1 -16.16 -5.79 -8.20
CA MET A 1 -15.88 -4.68 -7.25
C MET A 1 -14.99 -5.17 -6.12
N SER A 2 -13.85 -4.51 -5.88
CA SER A 2 -13.04 -4.77 -4.67
C SER A 2 -13.84 -4.43 -3.41
N ARG A 3 -13.81 -5.32 -2.40
CA ARG A 3 -14.52 -5.11 -1.12
C ARG A 3 -13.72 -4.27 -0.12
N TYR A 4 -12.47 -3.94 -0.47
CA TYR A 4 -11.62 -3.10 0.35
C TYR A 4 -11.90 -1.61 0.11
N VAL A 5 -11.43 -0.77 1.03
CA VAL A 5 -11.32 0.68 0.80
C VAL A 5 -10.25 0.91 -0.25
N THR A 6 -10.63 1.49 -1.38
CA THR A 6 -9.73 1.95 -2.44
C THR A 6 -9.81 3.46 -2.49
N ASN A 7 -8.65 4.14 -2.43
CA ASN A 7 -8.60 5.53 -2.91
C ASN A 7 -8.69 5.49 -4.43
N ASN A 8 -9.51 6.36 -5.01
CA ASN A 8 -9.83 6.36 -6.43
C ASN A 8 -8.76 7.10 -7.27
N THR A 9 -7.50 7.01 -6.88
CA THR A 9 -6.38 7.75 -7.49
C THR A 9 -5.32 6.75 -7.95
N ASP A 10 -5.11 6.67 -9.26
CA ASP A 10 -4.10 5.78 -9.86
C ASP A 10 -2.73 6.46 -9.82
N ARG A 11 -1.67 5.73 -9.45
CA ARG A 11 -0.29 6.27 -9.42
C ARG A 11 0.25 6.57 -10.82
N ASN A 12 -0.27 5.90 -11.84
CA ASN A 12 0.05 6.10 -13.25
C ASN A 12 -0.90 7.13 -13.90
N GLN A 13 -1.77 7.78 -13.13
CA GLN A 13 -2.63 8.82 -13.68
C GLN A 13 -1.78 10.01 -14.14
N ILE A 14 -1.68 10.18 -15.45
CA ILE A 14 -1.03 11.32 -16.09
C ILE A 14 -1.92 12.54 -15.92
N ASN A 15 -1.37 13.63 -15.41
CA ASN A 15 -2.03 14.93 -15.30
C ASN A 15 -1.17 15.98 -16.04
N LEU A 16 -1.33 17.27 -15.72
CA LEU A 16 -0.45 18.34 -16.26
C LEU A 16 1.03 18.16 -15.84
N ILE A 17 1.28 17.34 -14.81
CA ILE A 17 2.59 16.93 -14.31
C ILE A 17 2.80 15.42 -14.54
N PRO A 18 4.06 14.94 -14.57
CA PRO A 18 4.38 13.52 -14.62
C PRO A 18 3.63 12.72 -13.55
N SER A 19 3.32 11.47 -13.86
CA SER A 19 2.60 10.61 -12.93
C SER A 19 3.41 10.37 -11.65
N LEU A 20 2.73 10.01 -10.57
CA LEU A 20 3.42 9.76 -9.30
C LEU A 20 4.44 8.61 -9.43
N ASP A 21 4.15 7.61 -10.27
CA ASP A 21 5.08 6.49 -10.50
C ASP A 21 6.34 6.92 -11.28
N GLU A 22 6.20 7.84 -12.24
CA GLU A 22 7.32 8.41 -13.01
C GLU A 22 8.22 9.33 -12.17
N MET A 23 7.65 9.98 -11.14
CA MET A 23 8.42 10.82 -10.23
C MET A 23 9.27 10.03 -9.23
N ILE A 24 9.07 8.70 -9.12
CA ILE A 24 9.78 7.83 -8.18
C ILE A 24 10.91 7.09 -8.92
N SER A 25 12.14 7.19 -8.40
CA SER A 25 13.29 6.45 -8.95
C SER A 25 13.03 4.94 -9.06
N HIS A 26 13.63 4.30 -10.07
CA HIS A 26 13.59 2.86 -10.25
C HIS A 26 14.25 2.11 -9.08
N ASP A 27 15.25 2.71 -8.44
CA ASP A 27 15.96 2.12 -7.29
C ASP A 27 15.31 2.48 -5.95
N ASN A 28 14.12 3.09 -5.95
CA ASN A 28 13.46 3.46 -4.71
C ASN A 28 13.00 2.20 -3.94
N PRO A 29 13.32 2.07 -2.64
CA PRO A 29 12.90 0.92 -1.83
C PRO A 29 11.39 0.70 -1.79
N ALA A 30 10.58 1.73 -2.08
CA ALA A 30 9.14 1.60 -2.22
C ALA A 30 8.72 0.55 -3.25
N ARG A 31 9.48 0.38 -4.34
CA ARG A 31 9.20 -0.64 -5.35
C ARG A 31 9.38 -2.06 -4.80
N VAL A 32 10.41 -2.27 -3.97
CA VAL A 32 10.65 -3.55 -3.29
C VAL A 32 9.56 -3.82 -2.24
N ILE A 33 9.16 -2.81 -1.48
CA ILE A 33 8.06 -2.91 -0.50
C ILE A 33 6.74 -3.27 -1.20
N ASP A 34 6.46 -2.62 -2.34
CA ASP A 34 5.26 -2.89 -3.12
C ASP A 34 5.24 -4.33 -3.64
N LEU A 35 6.32 -4.77 -4.30
CA LEU A 35 6.46 -6.15 -4.79
C LEU A 35 6.36 -7.19 -3.66
N PHE A 36 7.05 -6.94 -2.54
CA PHE A 36 7.02 -7.83 -1.40
C PHE A 36 5.60 -7.97 -0.85
N ALA A 37 4.95 -6.86 -0.50
CA ALA A 37 3.63 -6.91 0.13
C ALA A 37 2.53 -7.41 -0.82
N ASP A 38 2.63 -7.15 -2.13
CA ASP A 38 1.65 -7.65 -3.11
C ASP A 38 1.84 -9.14 -3.43
N SER A 39 3.03 -9.71 -3.17
CA SER A 39 3.30 -11.15 -3.36
C SER A 39 2.75 -12.06 -2.25
N LEU A 40 2.33 -11.50 -1.11
CA LEU A 40 1.90 -12.28 0.05
C LEU A 40 0.42 -12.68 -0.02
N ASP A 41 0.13 -13.94 0.32
CA ASP A 41 -1.23 -14.38 0.60
C ASP A 41 -1.57 -14.22 2.09
N PHE A 42 -2.19 -13.08 2.41
CA PHE A 42 -2.61 -12.76 3.77
C PHE A 42 -3.67 -13.73 4.34
N ASN A 43 -4.43 -14.42 3.49
CA ASN A 43 -5.40 -15.41 3.97
C ASN A 43 -4.69 -16.68 4.44
N GLN A 44 -3.71 -17.17 3.67
CA GLN A 44 -2.92 -18.36 4.03
C GLN A 44 -2.02 -18.12 5.25
N MET A 45 -1.57 -16.88 5.45
CA MET A 45 -0.77 -16.49 6.63
C MET A 45 -1.57 -16.46 7.95
N GLY A 46 -2.88 -16.68 7.92
CA GLY A 46 -3.71 -16.75 9.13
C GLY A 46 -4.09 -15.38 9.71
N PHE A 47 -4.05 -14.31 8.93
CA PHE A 47 -4.54 -13.00 9.38
C PHE A 47 -6.05 -13.06 9.62
N ARG A 48 -6.45 -12.78 10.87
CA ARG A 48 -7.85 -12.84 11.32
C ARG A 48 -8.83 -12.01 10.50
N TYR A 49 -8.36 -10.93 9.87
CA TYR A 49 -9.18 -9.98 9.10
C TYR A 49 -8.74 -9.85 7.64
N ALA A 50 -8.05 -10.85 7.08
CA ALA A 50 -7.66 -10.83 5.67
C ALA A 50 -8.88 -10.88 4.74
N MET A 51 -9.91 -11.67 5.11
CA MET A 51 -11.14 -11.81 4.34
C MET A 51 -12.19 -10.74 4.72
N PRO A 52 -12.70 -9.97 3.74
CA PRO A 52 -13.73 -8.96 4.01
C PRO A 52 -15.12 -9.57 4.34
N LYS A 53 -15.71 -9.24 5.49
CA LYS A 53 -17.08 -9.66 5.91
C LYS A 53 -18.23 -9.20 4.99
N ALA A 54 -19.03 -10.04 4.35
CA ALA A 54 -20.10 -9.65 3.39
C ALA A 54 -20.85 -8.30 3.60
N VAL A 55 -21.21 -7.92 4.84
CA VAL A 55 -21.97 -6.69 5.17
C VAL A 55 -21.15 -5.74 6.07
N GLY A 56 -21.50 -4.44 6.03
CA GLY A 56 -20.94 -3.41 6.91
C GLY A 56 -19.88 -2.52 6.23
N ARG A 57 -19.12 -1.76 7.03
CA ARG A 57 -18.07 -0.87 6.54
C ARG A 57 -16.99 -1.66 5.79
N LYS A 58 -16.57 -1.15 4.63
CA LYS A 58 -15.47 -1.73 3.86
C LYS A 58 -14.17 -1.70 4.68
N PRO A 59 -13.44 -2.81 4.84
CA PRO A 59 -12.15 -2.84 5.52
C PRO A 59 -11.02 -2.29 4.62
N TYR A 60 -9.90 -1.93 5.20
CA TYR A 60 -8.67 -1.65 4.44
C TYR A 60 -8.06 -2.95 3.91
N ASN A 61 -7.34 -2.87 2.79
CA ASN A 61 -6.60 -4.01 2.25
C ASN A 61 -5.39 -4.34 3.17
N PRO A 62 -5.23 -5.60 3.63
CA PRO A 62 -4.11 -5.98 4.48
C PRO A 62 -2.73 -5.70 3.85
N ALA A 63 -2.60 -5.83 2.52
CA ALA A 63 -1.38 -5.49 1.79
C ALA A 63 -1.05 -3.99 1.95
N TYR A 64 -2.05 -3.12 1.80
CA TYR A 64 -1.87 -1.67 1.97
C TYR A 64 -1.54 -1.29 3.42
N MET A 65 -2.13 -1.99 4.41
CA MET A 65 -1.77 -1.78 5.81
C MET A 65 -0.31 -2.18 6.06
N LEU A 66 0.14 -3.32 5.56
CA LEU A 66 1.54 -3.74 5.69
C LEU A 66 2.50 -2.75 5.02
N LYS A 67 2.19 -2.32 3.80
CA LYS A 67 2.95 -1.28 3.09
C LYS A 67 3.08 -0.01 3.93
N SER A 68 1.97 0.49 4.49
CA SER A 68 2.00 1.70 5.34
C SER A 68 2.90 1.53 6.57
N TYR A 69 2.92 0.34 7.17
CA TYR A 69 3.77 0.03 8.31
C TYR A 69 5.25 -0.01 7.92
N LEU A 70 5.57 -0.70 6.82
CA LEU A 70 6.94 -0.79 6.30
C LEU A 70 7.46 0.60 5.89
N TYR A 71 6.66 1.41 5.21
CA TYR A 71 7.02 2.79 4.88
C TYR A 71 7.34 3.62 6.13
N GLY A 72 6.52 3.50 7.18
CA GLY A 72 6.78 4.15 8.47
C GLY A 72 8.10 3.70 9.08
N TYR A 73 8.36 2.39 9.08
CA TYR A 73 9.61 1.82 9.60
C TYR A 73 10.84 2.32 8.85
N PHE A 74 10.85 2.23 7.52
CA PHE A 74 11.99 2.67 6.70
C PHE A 74 12.21 4.19 6.77
N ARG A 75 11.17 4.97 7.01
CA ARG A 75 11.27 6.43 7.20
C ARG A 75 11.77 6.82 8.60
N THR A 76 11.73 5.92 9.58
CA THR A 76 12.08 6.23 10.98
C THR A 76 13.59 6.47 11.18
N SER A 77 14.43 6.16 10.20
CA SER A 77 15.85 6.54 10.18
C SER A 77 16.05 7.92 9.53
N GLY A 78 15.61 8.99 10.18
CA GLY A 78 15.89 10.35 9.70
C GLY A 78 14.95 11.42 10.28
N THR A 79 15.28 11.89 11.47
CA THR A 79 14.89 13.18 12.05
C THR A 79 13.39 13.50 12.03
N PHE A 80 12.77 13.23 13.17
CA PHE A 80 11.58 13.94 13.63
C PHE A 80 11.93 15.43 13.72
N LEU A 81 11.50 16.23 12.74
CA LEU A 81 11.25 17.65 12.96
C LEU A 81 9.91 18.01 12.33
N VAL A 82 9.11 18.62 13.21
CA VAL A 82 7.86 19.36 13.04
C VAL A 82 7.73 20.05 11.69
#